data_AF-A0A1Q7VG14-F1
#
_entry.id   AF-A0A1Q7VG14-F1
#
_cell.length_a   1.000
_cell.length_b   1.000
_cell.length_c   1.000
_cell.angle_alpha   90.00
_cell.angle_beta   90.00
_cell.angle_gamma   90.00
#
_symmetry.space_group_name_H-M   'P 1'
#
loop_
_entity.id
_entity.type
_entity.pdbx_description
1 polymer ?
#
loop_
_entity_poly.entity_id
_entity_poly.type
_entity_poly.pdbx_seq_one_letter_code
_entity_poly.pdbx_strand_id
1 'polypeptide(L)' 'MSPAEIVARGYAATDVAKVVRLIKINEYKRRQAAVGIRITPRGFGKDWRYPITSAWSEWKHIEPGASGQALAGPGERPVV' A
#
# COMPACT_ATOMS: atom_id res chain seq x y z
N MET A 1 7.00 11.01 5.77
CA MET A 1 7.71 10.62 4.55
C MET A 1 6.69 10.12 3.57
N SER A 2 6.57 10.76 2.41
CA SER A 2 5.66 10.36 1.34
C SER A 2 6.32 9.31 0.42
N PRO A 3 5.55 8.53 -0.35
CA PRO A 3 6.10 7.63 -1.36
C PRO A 3 7.00 8.34 -2.38
N ALA A 4 6.69 9.58 -2.74
CA ALA A 4 7.48 10.40 -3.67
C ALA A 4 8.89 10.71 -3.11
N GLU A 5 8.98 11.04 -1.82
CA GLU A 5 10.25 11.28 -1.14
C GLU A 5 11.11 10.01 -1.06
N ILE A 6 10.49 8.83 -1.01
CA ILE A 6 11.22 7.55 -1.04
C ILE A 6 11.81 7.32 -2.43
N VAL A 7 11.05 7.56 -3.51
CA VAL A 7 11.60 7.46 -4.88
C VAL A 7 12.75 8.44 -5.09
N ALA A 8 12.64 9.67 -4.58
CA ALA A 8 13.70 10.68 -4.65
C ALA A 8 15.00 10.26 -3.94
N ARG A 9 14.95 9.29 -3.02
CA ARG A 9 16.13 8.71 -2.36
C ARG A 9 16.83 7.63 -3.19
N GLY A 10 16.36 7.36 -4.41
CA GLY A 10 16.98 6.42 -5.36
C GLY A 10 16.37 5.02 -5.38
N TYR A 11 15.21 4.81 -4.78
CA TYR A 11 14.50 3.54 -4.85
C TYR A 11 13.62 3.45 -6.11
N ALA A 12 13.51 2.25 -6.70
CA ALA A 12 12.66 2.02 -7.86
C ALA A 12 11.18 2.28 -7.55
N ALA A 13 10.53 3.10 -8.38
CA ALA A 13 9.13 3.48 -8.21
C ALA A 13 8.17 2.27 -8.14
N THR A 14 8.45 1.23 -8.93
CA THR A 14 7.69 -0.03 -8.94
C THR A 14 7.71 -0.73 -7.58
N ASP A 15 8.88 -0.76 -6.93
CA ASP A 15 9.07 -1.45 -5.66
C ASP A 15 8.42 -0.67 -4.52
N VAL A 16 8.59 0.65 -4.51
CA VAL A 16 7.93 1.54 -3.53
C VAL A 16 6.41 1.39 -3.64
N ALA A 17 5.86 1.45 -4.85
CA ALA A 17 4.42 1.30 -5.08
C ALA A 17 3.91 -0.08 -4.60
N LYS A 18 4.66 -1.14 -4.91
CA LYS A 18 4.33 -2.51 -4.48
C LYS A 18 4.32 -2.63 -2.95
N VAL A 19 5.36 -2.13 -2.27
CA VAL A 19 5.48 -2.21 -0.81
C VAL A 19 4.39 -1.40 -0.11
N VAL A 20 4.15 -0.15 -0.54
CA VAL A 20 3.09 0.70 0.02
C VAL A 20 1.71 0.05 -0.14
N ARG A 21 1.42 -0.52 -1.31
CA ARG A 21 0.19 -1.29 -1.54
C ARG A 21 0.08 -2.49 -0.60
N LEU A 22 1.14 -3.28 -0.47
CA LEU A 22 1.16 -4.46 0.39
C LEU A 22 0.96 -4.10 1.86
N ILE A 23 1.57 -3.01 2.33
CA ILE A 23 1.33 -2.52 3.69
C ILE A 23 -0.17 -2.22 3.84
N LYS A 24 -0.78 -1.44 2.96
CA LYS A 24 -2.20 -1.06 3.08
C LYS A 24 -3.16 -2.25 3.07
N ILE A 25 -3.04 -3.17 2.11
CA ILE A 25 -4.01 -4.28 1.97
C ILE A 25 -3.92 -5.29 3.11
N ASN A 26 -2.78 -5.40 3.80
CA ASN A 26 -2.59 -6.35 4.90
C ASN A 26 -2.92 -5.75 6.28
N GLU A 27 -3.52 -4.55 6.35
CA GLU A 27 -3.93 -3.94 7.63
C GLU A 27 -4.86 -4.85 8.43
N TYR A 28 -5.80 -5.52 7.76
CA TYR A 28 -6.71 -6.46 8.43
C TYR A 28 -5.96 -7.63 9.08
N LYS A 29 -4.92 -8.17 8.43
CA LYS A 29 -4.11 -9.26 8.98
C LYS A 29 -3.31 -8.80 10.20
N ARG A 30 -2.77 -7.59 10.18
CA ARG A 30 -2.00 -7.03 11.30
C ARG A 30 -2.86 -6.84 12.56
N ARG A 31 -4.12 -6.43 12.39
CA ARG A 31 -5.06 -6.29 13.51
C ARG A 31 -5.47 -7.62 14.14
N GLN A 32 -5.36 -8.72 13.40
CA GLN A 32 -5.63 -10.08 13.88
C GLN A 32 -4.37 -10.77 14.44
N ALA A 33 -3.19 -10.18 14.27
CA ALA A 33 -1.95 -10.76 14.78
C ALA A 33 -1.90 -10.71 16.31
N ALA A 34 -1.26 -11.71 16.91
CA ALA A 34 -1.00 -11.72 18.35
C ALA A 34 -0.14 -10.51 18.77
N VAL A 35 -0.32 -10.04 20.00
CA VAL A 35 0.46 -8.93 20.56
C VAL A 35 1.92 -9.35 20.69
N GLY A 36 2.83 -8.55 20.12
CA GLY A 36 4.28 -8.73 20.21
C GLY A 36 4.98 -7.59 20.96
N ILE A 37 6.23 -7.84 21.37
CA ILE A 37 7.07 -6.85 22.07
C ILE A 37 7.52 -5.76 21.07
N ARG A 38 7.41 -4.48 21.48
CA ARG A 38 7.85 -3.33 20.67
C ARG A 38 9.33 -3.03 20.92
N ILE A 39 10.16 -3.10 19.88
CA ILE A 39 11.59 -2.75 19.92
C ILE A 39 11.83 -1.39 19.23
N THR A 40 11.05 -1.06 18.20
CA THR A 40 11.22 0.16 17.39
C THR A 40 10.42 1.35 17.95
N PRO A 41 10.84 2.61 17.66
CA PRO A 41 10.09 3.81 18.02
C PRO A 41 8.66 3.83 17.46
N ARG A 42 8.46 3.21 16.29
CA ARG A 42 7.15 3.03 15.66
C ARG A 42 6.99 1.57 15.25
N GLY A 43 6.01 0.90 15.85
CA GLY A 43 5.66 -0.49 15.57
C GLY A 43 4.21 -0.65 15.09
N PHE A 44 3.86 -1.83 14.60
CA PHE A 44 2.52 -2.15 14.05
C PHE A 44 1.43 -2.41 15.11
N GLY A 45 1.69 -2.09 16.38
CA GLY A 45 0.72 -2.19 17.47
C GLY A 45 -0.05 -0.89 17.67
N LYS A 46 -0.08 -0.40 18.92
CA LYS A 46 -0.82 0.81 19.33
C LYS A 46 -0.50 2.07 18.50
N ASP A 47 0.73 2.20 18.00
CA ASP A 47 1.24 3.37 17.29
C ASP A 47 0.86 3.41 15.80
N TRP A 48 0.37 2.29 15.25
CA TRP A 48 -0.02 2.18 13.84
C TRP A 48 -1.54 2.08 13.71
N ARG A 49 -2.20 3.22 13.49
CA ARG A 49 -3.66 3.32 13.43
C ARG A 49 -4.13 3.66 12.02
N TYR A 50 -4.06 2.68 11.12
CA TYR A 50 -4.64 2.81 9.78
C TYR A 50 -6.04 2.18 9.72
N PRO A 51 -7.02 2.80 9.03
CA PRO A 51 -8.32 2.17 8.80
C PRO A 51 -8.17 0.92 7.92
N ILE A 52 -8.95 -0.13 8.22
CA ILE A 52 -9.01 -1.35 7.38
C ILE A 52 -9.63 -1.02 6.03
N THR A 53 -10.82 -0.41 6.07
CA THR A 53 -11.53 0.04 4.86
C THR A 53 -11.06 1.45 4.53
N SER A 54 -10.26 1.57 3.46
CA SER A 54 -9.78 2.86 2.98
C SER A 54 -9.61 2.86 1.46
N ALA A 55 -10.24 3.83 0.80
CA ALA A 55 -10.06 4.08 -0.63
C ALA A 55 -8.86 5.01 -0.94
N TRP A 56 -8.16 5.51 0.09
CA TRP A 56 -7.06 6.47 -0.06
C TRP A 56 -5.90 5.90 -0.87
N SER A 57 -5.53 6.54 -1.98
CA SER A 57 -4.40 6.11 -2.80
C SER A 57 -3.51 7.30 -3.10
N GLU A 58 -2.46 7.46 -2.28
CA GLU A 58 -1.48 8.55 -2.40
C GLU A 58 -0.74 8.53 -3.74
N TRP A 59 -0.59 7.34 -4.35
CA TRP A 59 0.05 7.14 -5.65
C TRP A 59 -0.73 7.76 -6.81
N LYS A 60 -2.06 7.87 -6.71
CA LYS A 60 -2.90 8.41 -7.80
C LYS A 60 -2.70 9.90 -8.07
N HIS A 61 -1.94 10.61 -7.23
CA HIS A 61 -1.71 12.05 -7.35
C HIS A 61 -0.31 12.40 -7.87
N ILE A 62 0.55 11.41 -8.12
CA ILE A 62 1.88 11.61 -8.70
C ILE A 62 1.74 11.26 -10.19
N GLU A 63 1.52 12.26 -11.03
CA GLU A 63 1.54 12.11 -12.48
C GLU A 63 2.96 12.40 -13.01
N PRO A 64 3.76 11.38 -13.37
CA PRO A 64 4.76 11.51 -14.41
C PRO A 64 4.20 10.82 -15.66
N GLY A 65 4.11 11.57 -16.76
CA GLY A 65 3.50 11.10 -18.01
C GLY A 65 3.80 9.63 -18.35
N ALA A 66 2.73 8.87 -18.55
CA ALA A 66 2.60 7.63 -19.32
C ALA A 66 3.76 6.60 -19.26
N SER A 67 3.50 5.46 -18.62
CA SER A 67 3.86 4.15 -19.20
C SER A 67 2.96 3.06 -18.60
N GLY A 68 2.21 2.40 -19.48
CA GLY A 68 1.10 1.52 -19.12
C GLY A 68 1.48 0.15 -18.55
N GLN A 69 0.51 -0.43 -17.86
CA GLN A 69 0.01 -1.76 -18.17
C GLN A 69 -1.32 -1.95 -17.44
N ALA A 70 -2.35 -2.27 -18.22
CA ALA A 70 -3.66 -2.65 -17.75
C ALA A 70 -3.54 -3.84 -16.78
N LEU A 71 -3.94 -3.63 -15.53
CA LEU A 71 -4.41 -4.74 -14.71
C LEU A 71 -5.88 -4.94 -15.08
N ALA A 72 -6.11 -5.93 -15.93
CA ALA A 72 -7.42 -6.44 -16.29
C ALA A 72 -8.32 -6.52 -15.05
N GLY A 73 -9.44 -5.80 -15.08
CA GLY A 73 -10.56 -6.12 -14.20
C GLY A 73 -11.04 -7.52 -14.55
N PRO A 74 -11.42 -8.37 -13.57
CA PRO A 74 -11.98 -9.67 -13.89
C PRO A 74 -13.27 -9.42 -14.68
N GLY A 75 -13.27 -9.94 -15.91
CA GLY A 75 -14.36 -9.79 -16.86
C GLY A 75 -15.70 -10.19 -16.26
N GLU A 76 -16.73 -9.49 -16.75
CA GLU A 76 -18.09 -9.98 -16.79
C GLU A 76 -18.07 -11.47 -17.13
N ARG A 77 -18.67 -12.28 -16.27
CA ARG A 77 -19.05 -13.64 -16.66
C ARG A 77 -20.33 -13.49 -17.49
N PRO A 78 -20.39 -14.02 -18.72
CA PRO A 78 -21.65 -14.08 -19.44
C PRO A 78 -22.57 -15.04 -18.68
N VAL A 79 -23.72 -14.53 -18.24
CA VAL A 79 -24.86 -15.35 -17.84
C VAL A 79 -25.49 -15.89 -19.11
N VAL A 80 -25.42 -17.22 -19.28
CA VAL A 80 -26.34 -17.99 -20.14
C VAL A 80 -27.68 -18.11 -19.42
#